data_AF-A0A9W9EFG1-F1
#
_entry.id   AF-A0A9W9EFG1-F1
#
_cell.length_a   1.000
_cell.length_b   1.000
_cell.length_c   1.000
_cell.angle_alpha   90.00
_cell.angle_beta   90.00
_cell.angle_gamma   90.00
#
_symmetry.space_group_name_H-M   'P 1'
#
loop_
_entity.id
_entity.type
_entity.pdbx_description
1 polymer ?
#
loop_
_entity_poly.entity_id
_entity_poly.type
_entity_poly.pdbx_seq_one_letter_code
_entity_poly.pdbx_strand_id
1 'polypeptide(L)'
;MSNPSITSRSLIRNFLGGLKEADLQPKRFLLQTGAKQYGFHMGPATNPSFESDPRITLEDNFYYPQEDALERYCNETGAAWNVVRPSYIIGAVRDSALNFMVGLAIFGAVESYLGRPLKFPGDYAAWDREYCQSTALLNAHFQEWAVLTDAAANQAFNIQDGQNFTWGRFWAYLATWYGTTWQPPVEDESKYKQVRCRHETTPRGYGPTGTTRSTFSFLEWSGCSEVQEAFEELAEKHGLVLEPFTEKNRAQIFGMVDSAVLGDWPLSLSMRKARKLGFFGTTDSYRSCFQAMHDLARLKLVAPPVVKEYVE
;
A
#
# COMPACT_ATOMS: atom_id res chain seq x y z
N MET A 1 -13.97 10.21 18.56
CA MET A 1 -12.87 9.93 17.62
C MET A 1 -12.79 11.09 16.64
N SER A 2 -11.66 11.79 16.54
CA SER A 2 -11.51 12.86 15.55
C SER A 2 -11.55 12.27 14.15
N ASN A 3 -12.25 12.92 13.21
CA ASN A 3 -12.25 12.50 11.82
C ASN A 3 -10.80 12.59 11.28
N PRO A 4 -10.21 11.50 10.76
CA PRO A 4 -8.84 11.51 10.25
C PRO A 4 -8.60 12.60 9.20
N SER A 5 -9.63 12.96 8.41
CA SER A 5 -9.54 14.03 7.42
C SER A 5 -9.40 15.43 8.03
N ILE A 6 -9.96 15.66 9.22
CA ILE A 6 -9.83 16.93 9.95
C ILE A 6 -8.44 17.04 10.56
N THR A 7 -7.94 15.93 11.12
CA THR A 7 -6.61 15.86 11.75
C THR A 7 -5.48 16.00 10.71
N SER A 8 -5.63 15.40 9.53
CA SER A 8 -4.61 15.49 8.48
C SER A 8 -4.51 16.88 7.84
N ARG A 9 -5.66 17.57 7.68
CA ARG A 9 -5.70 18.97 7.20
C ARG A 9 -5.07 19.94 8.20
N SER A 10 -5.28 19.74 9.50
CA SER A 10 -4.68 20.63 10.50
C SER A 10 -3.16 20.47 10.57
N LEU A 11 -2.63 19.26 10.36
CA LEU A 11 -1.17 19.01 10.39
C LEU A 11 -0.42 19.81 9.33
N ILE A 12 -0.83 19.74 8.05
CA ILE A 12 -0.14 20.49 6.99
C ILE A 12 -0.27 22.00 7.21
N ARG A 13 -1.46 22.48 7.60
CA ARG A 13 -1.68 23.91 7.87
C ARG A 13 -0.82 24.40 9.02
N ASN A 14 -0.73 23.62 10.10
CA ASN A 14 0.09 23.98 11.26
C ASN A 14 1.59 23.96 10.92
N PHE A 15 2.04 22.99 10.11
CA PHE A 15 3.44 22.96 9.64
C PHE A 15 3.78 24.17 8.78
N LEU A 16 2.94 24.49 7.79
CA LEU A 16 3.10 25.68 6.94
C LEU A 16 3.04 26.99 7.74
N GLY A 17 2.15 27.06 8.75
CA GLY A 17 2.09 28.18 9.68
C GLY A 17 3.37 28.32 10.50
N GLY A 18 3.90 27.22 11.03
CA GLY A 18 5.16 27.20 11.77
C GLY A 18 6.35 27.66 10.94
N LEU A 19 6.40 27.31 9.65
CA LEU A 19 7.43 27.83 8.74
C LEU A 19 7.35 29.36 8.59
N LYS A 20 6.13 29.92 8.49
CA LYS A 20 5.94 31.38 8.42
C LYS A 20 6.35 32.07 9.71
N GLU A 21 5.93 31.55 10.86
CA GLU A 21 6.29 32.11 12.18
C GLU A 21 7.81 32.04 12.45
N ALA A 22 8.49 31.03 11.91
CA ALA A 22 9.92 30.86 12.05
C ALA A 22 10.76 31.60 10.99
N ASP A 23 10.12 32.33 10.06
CA ASP A 23 10.77 32.96 8.90
C ASP A 23 11.62 31.97 8.07
N LEU A 24 11.13 30.72 7.93
CA LEU A 24 11.78 29.67 7.16
C LEU A 24 11.08 29.46 5.82
N GLN A 25 11.83 29.67 4.74
CA GLN A 25 11.35 29.42 3.38
C GLN A 25 12.15 28.29 2.71
N PRO A 26 11.55 27.11 2.49
CA PRO A 26 12.21 26.06 1.73
C PRO A 26 12.28 26.44 0.25
N LYS A 27 13.37 26.07 -0.43
CA LYS A 27 13.43 26.15 -1.91
C LYS A 27 12.39 25.24 -2.56
N ARG A 28 12.19 24.06 -1.96
CA ARG A 28 11.26 23.04 -2.41
C ARG A 28 10.51 22.42 -1.24
N PHE A 29 9.19 22.35 -1.35
CA PHE A 29 8.35 21.58 -0.45
C PHE A 29 7.80 20.34 -1.17
N LEU A 30 8.10 19.15 -0.65
CA LEU A 30 7.55 17.89 -1.18
C LEU A 30 6.45 17.34 -0.26
N LEU A 31 5.33 16.98 -0.87
CA LEU A 31 4.22 16.31 -0.20
C LEU A 31 4.03 14.91 -0.77
N GLN A 32 4.07 13.88 0.07
CA GLN A 32 3.66 12.53 -0.33
C GLN A 32 2.15 12.37 -0.07
N THR A 33 1.41 12.01 -1.12
CA THR A 33 0.01 11.58 -1.05
C THR A 33 -0.08 10.09 -1.39
N GLY A 34 -0.75 9.71 -2.49
CA GLY A 34 -0.82 8.32 -2.94
C GLY A 34 -1.86 8.05 -4.01
N ALA A 35 -1.92 6.80 -4.46
CA ALA A 35 -2.82 6.34 -5.52
C ALA A 35 -4.31 6.55 -5.24
N LYS A 36 -4.71 6.77 -3.98
CA LYS A 36 -6.10 7.13 -3.63
C LYS A 36 -6.57 8.42 -4.29
N GLN A 37 -5.65 9.25 -4.81
CA GLN A 37 -5.93 10.36 -5.72
C GLN A 37 -6.89 9.95 -6.86
N TYR A 38 -6.71 8.73 -7.37
CA TYR A 38 -7.42 8.18 -8.53
C TYR A 38 -8.68 7.38 -8.15
N GLY A 39 -8.96 7.26 -6.85
CA GLY A 39 -10.16 6.61 -6.34
C GLY A 39 -10.20 5.09 -6.44
N PHE A 40 -9.06 4.41 -6.70
CA PHE A 40 -9.03 2.95 -6.88
C PHE A 40 -9.59 2.15 -5.69
N HIS A 41 -9.59 2.71 -4.47
CA HIS A 41 -10.14 2.09 -3.27
C HIS A 41 -11.68 2.14 -3.21
N MET A 42 -12.31 2.88 -4.13
CA MET A 42 -13.76 2.98 -4.29
C MET A 42 -14.30 2.06 -5.40
N GLY A 43 -13.42 1.45 -6.20
CA GLY A 43 -13.76 0.61 -7.34
C GLY A 43 -12.90 0.89 -8.57
N PRO A 44 -13.32 0.43 -9.76
CA PRO A 44 -12.55 0.56 -10.99
C PRO A 44 -12.24 2.03 -11.35
N ALA A 45 -10.97 2.39 -11.28
CA ALA A 45 -10.45 3.69 -11.70
C ALA A 45 -9.97 3.66 -13.17
N THR A 46 -9.69 4.84 -13.73
CA THR A 46 -9.01 4.94 -15.03
C THR A 46 -7.62 4.33 -14.89
N ASN A 47 -7.30 3.39 -15.78
CA ASN A 47 -6.08 2.60 -15.71
C ASN A 47 -5.40 2.49 -17.09
N PRO A 48 -4.09 2.79 -17.21
CA PRO A 48 -3.21 3.31 -16.17
C PRO A 48 -3.60 4.73 -15.74
N SER A 49 -3.41 5.06 -14.45
CA SER A 49 -3.69 6.40 -13.93
C SER A 49 -2.59 7.39 -14.31
N PHE A 50 -2.97 8.58 -14.73
CA PHE A 50 -2.07 9.68 -15.12
C PHE A 50 -2.17 10.84 -14.14
N GLU A 51 -1.10 11.61 -13.95
CA GLU A 51 -1.11 12.77 -13.06
C GLU A 51 -2.05 13.89 -13.51
N SER A 52 -2.44 13.88 -14.80
CA SER A 52 -3.42 14.77 -15.42
C SER A 52 -4.88 14.35 -15.19
N ASP A 53 -5.13 13.16 -14.64
CA ASP A 53 -6.49 12.70 -14.40
C ASP A 53 -7.20 13.62 -13.38
N PRO A 54 -8.50 13.89 -13.56
CA PRO A 54 -9.24 14.78 -12.68
C PRO A 54 -9.36 14.21 -11.27
N ARG A 55 -9.55 15.11 -10.28
CA ARG A 55 -9.88 14.71 -8.91
C ARG A 55 -11.19 13.91 -8.89
N ILE A 56 -11.19 12.80 -8.16
CA ILE A 56 -12.40 11.99 -7.94
C ILE A 56 -13.21 12.60 -6.79
N THR A 57 -14.47 12.93 -7.05
CA THR A 57 -15.38 13.63 -6.11
C THR A 57 -16.47 12.74 -5.53
N LEU A 58 -16.34 11.41 -5.64
CA LEU A 58 -17.28 10.44 -5.06
C LEU A 58 -17.24 10.42 -3.53
N GLU A 59 -16.10 10.80 -2.94
CA GLU A 59 -15.96 10.98 -1.50
C GLU A 59 -14.89 12.03 -1.18
N ASP A 60 -14.92 12.52 0.06
CA ASP A 60 -13.90 13.44 0.56
C ASP A 60 -12.53 12.77 0.61
N ASN A 61 -11.61 13.25 -0.25
CA ASN A 61 -10.22 12.84 -0.22
C ASN A 61 -9.38 13.90 0.51
N PHE A 62 -8.72 13.50 1.60
CA PHE A 62 -7.89 14.41 2.39
C PHE A 62 -6.63 14.89 1.67
N TYR A 63 -6.23 14.28 0.54
CA TYR A 63 -5.13 14.74 -0.29
C TYR A 63 -5.40 16.10 -0.93
N TYR A 64 -6.62 16.33 -1.43
CA TYR A 64 -6.94 17.55 -2.18
C TYR A 64 -6.73 18.84 -1.36
N PRO A 65 -7.25 18.96 -0.12
CA PRO A 65 -6.98 20.14 0.70
C PRO A 65 -5.50 20.26 1.12
N GLN A 66 -4.72 19.16 1.14
CA GLN A 66 -3.28 19.24 1.38
C GLN A 66 -2.54 19.81 0.15
N GLU A 67 -2.87 19.32 -1.05
CA GLU A 67 -2.35 19.86 -2.32
C GLU A 67 -2.70 21.34 -2.46
N ASP A 68 -3.96 21.73 -2.19
CA ASP A 68 -4.43 23.12 -2.29
C ASP A 68 -3.70 24.05 -1.30
N ALA A 69 -3.44 23.57 -0.06
CA ALA A 69 -2.70 24.33 0.95
C ALA A 69 -1.22 24.50 0.58
N LEU A 70 -0.61 23.44 0.04
CA LEU A 70 0.77 23.45 -0.43
C LEU A 70 0.95 24.42 -1.60
N GLU A 71 0.10 24.32 -2.61
CA GLU A 71 0.15 25.18 -3.79
C GLU A 71 -0.02 26.65 -3.39
N ARG A 72 -0.99 26.95 -2.52
CA ARG A 72 -1.18 28.30 -1.98
C ARG A 72 0.05 28.84 -1.27
N TYR A 73 0.63 28.07 -0.36
CA TYR A 73 1.84 28.48 0.37
C TYR A 73 3.00 28.77 -0.59
N CYS A 74 3.18 27.94 -1.61
CA CYS A 74 4.24 28.10 -2.60
C CYS A 74 4.01 29.35 -3.47
N ASN A 75 2.77 29.61 -3.88
CA ASN A 75 2.40 30.83 -4.60
C ASN A 75 2.63 32.11 -3.77
N GLU A 76 2.37 32.06 -2.46
CA GLU A 76 2.55 33.20 -1.54
C GLU A 76 4.02 33.50 -1.22
N THR A 77 4.87 32.47 -1.15
CA THR A 77 6.26 32.61 -0.70
C THR A 77 7.27 32.64 -1.84
N GLY A 78 6.94 32.07 -3.00
CA GLY A 78 7.89 31.79 -4.07
C GLY A 78 8.69 30.50 -3.84
N ALA A 79 8.43 29.74 -2.77
CA ALA A 79 8.84 28.35 -2.67
C ALA A 79 8.21 27.54 -3.79
N ALA A 80 8.89 26.50 -4.26
CA ALA A 80 8.35 25.61 -5.28
C ALA A 80 7.89 24.29 -4.66
N TRP A 81 7.03 23.52 -5.34
CA TRP A 81 6.45 22.30 -4.77
C TRP A 81 6.67 21.04 -5.61
N ASN A 82 6.52 19.89 -4.94
CA ASN A 82 6.30 18.59 -5.55
C ASN A 82 5.20 17.83 -4.81
N VAL A 83 4.44 17.02 -5.55
CA VAL A 83 3.55 16.02 -4.97
C VAL A 83 3.94 14.65 -5.50
N VAL A 84 4.03 13.64 -4.63
CA VAL A 84 4.39 12.26 -5.02
C VAL A 84 3.29 11.29 -4.62
N ARG A 85 2.82 10.48 -5.58
CA ARG A 85 1.67 9.58 -5.47
C ARG A 85 2.10 8.12 -5.60
N PRO A 86 2.60 7.48 -4.52
CA PRO A 86 2.91 6.06 -4.54
C PRO A 86 1.66 5.18 -4.56
N SER A 87 1.82 3.94 -5.03
CA SER A 87 0.92 2.80 -4.82
C SER A 87 1.09 2.22 -3.41
N TYR A 88 0.72 0.95 -3.21
CA TYR A 88 1.01 0.19 -1.99
C TYR A 88 2.52 0.16 -1.72
N ILE A 89 2.90 0.62 -0.54
CA ILE A 89 4.30 0.80 -0.19
C ILE A 89 4.87 -0.47 0.42
N ILE A 90 5.87 -1.06 -0.24
CA ILE A 90 6.68 -2.14 0.32
C ILE A 90 7.77 -1.50 1.20
N GLY A 91 7.78 -1.83 2.49
CA GLY A 91 8.80 -1.33 3.40
C GLY A 91 8.67 -1.90 4.82
N ALA A 92 9.62 -1.56 5.68
CA ALA A 92 9.67 -1.99 7.06
C ALA A 92 9.78 -0.79 8.01
N VAL A 93 8.83 -0.65 8.93
CA VAL A 93 8.80 0.42 9.94
C VAL A 93 8.04 -0.08 11.16
N ARG A 94 8.43 0.36 12.36
CA ARG A 94 7.81 -0.05 13.64
C ARG A 94 6.38 0.45 13.79
N ASP A 95 6.13 1.71 13.45
CA ASP A 95 4.90 2.42 13.84
C ASP A 95 3.91 2.63 12.68
N SER A 96 3.89 1.76 11.67
CA SER A 96 2.91 1.85 10.57
C SER A 96 1.89 0.74 10.61
N ALA A 97 0.69 1.07 11.08
CA ALA A 97 -0.45 0.17 11.03
C ALA A 97 -1.05 0.01 9.62
N LEU A 98 -0.58 0.79 8.63
CA LEU A 98 -1.00 0.73 7.22
C LEU A 98 0.01 0.00 6.33
N ASN A 99 0.68 -1.01 6.87
CA ASN A 99 1.68 -1.80 6.14
C ASN A 99 1.16 -3.22 5.88
N PHE A 100 0.73 -3.49 4.64
CA PHE A 100 0.22 -4.81 4.24
C PHE A 100 1.28 -5.92 4.35
N MET A 101 2.58 -5.59 4.31
CA MET A 101 3.65 -6.57 4.47
C MET A 101 3.65 -7.23 5.85
N VAL A 102 3.24 -6.49 6.90
CA VAL A 102 3.13 -7.02 8.26
C VAL A 102 2.09 -8.12 8.31
N GLY A 103 0.89 -7.87 7.79
CA GLY A 103 -0.20 -8.85 7.80
C GLY A 103 0.12 -10.09 6.95
N LEU A 104 0.76 -9.91 5.78
CA LEU A 104 1.19 -11.04 4.93
C LEU A 104 2.27 -11.89 5.60
N ALA A 105 3.22 -11.27 6.29
CA ALA A 105 4.25 -11.98 7.04
C ALA A 105 3.68 -12.75 8.23
N ILE A 106 2.72 -12.17 8.96
CA ILE A 106 2.00 -12.86 10.04
C ILE A 106 1.21 -14.05 9.48
N PHE A 107 0.47 -13.84 8.38
CA PHE A 107 -0.27 -14.91 7.71
C PHE A 107 0.63 -16.07 7.28
N GLY A 108 1.73 -15.76 6.59
CA GLY A 108 2.70 -16.77 6.15
C GLY A 108 3.32 -17.56 7.31
N ALA A 109 3.70 -16.87 8.39
CA ALA A 109 4.27 -17.50 9.57
C ALA A 109 3.28 -18.38 10.33
N VAL A 110 2.05 -17.90 10.54
CA VAL A 110 1.01 -18.63 11.30
C VAL A 110 0.53 -19.85 10.52
N GLU A 111 0.24 -19.74 9.22
CA GLU A 111 -0.17 -20.90 8.43
C GLU A 111 0.94 -21.96 8.36
N SER A 112 2.20 -21.54 8.22
CA SER A 112 3.35 -22.45 8.28
C SER A 112 3.45 -23.14 9.64
N TYR A 113 3.30 -22.39 10.74
CA TYR A 113 3.31 -22.92 12.10
C TYR A 113 2.23 -23.97 12.34
N LEU A 114 1.03 -23.73 11.81
CA LEU A 114 -0.11 -24.65 11.88
C LEU A 114 0.01 -25.83 10.89
N GLY A 115 1.09 -25.92 10.11
CA GLY A 115 1.27 -26.98 9.11
C GLY A 115 0.29 -26.91 7.94
N ARG A 116 -0.20 -25.70 7.62
CA ARG A 116 -1.23 -25.47 6.60
C ARG A 116 -0.66 -24.77 5.36
N PRO A 117 -1.23 -25.05 4.17
CA PRO A 117 -0.89 -24.31 2.97
C PRO A 117 -1.45 -22.89 3.02
N LEU A 118 -0.75 -21.93 2.38
CA LEU A 118 -1.25 -20.58 2.16
C LEU A 118 -2.40 -20.60 1.14
N LYS A 119 -3.64 -20.56 1.63
CA LYS A 119 -4.82 -20.44 0.77
C LYS A 119 -4.95 -19.02 0.25
N PHE A 120 -5.07 -18.86 -1.07
CA PHE A 120 -5.40 -17.56 -1.62
C PHE A 120 -6.88 -17.23 -1.38
N PRO A 121 -7.20 -16.06 -0.79
CA PRO A 121 -8.57 -15.76 -0.40
C PRO A 121 -9.46 -15.27 -1.56
N GLY A 122 -8.87 -14.62 -2.57
CA GLY A 122 -9.58 -14.05 -3.71
C GLY A 122 -9.86 -15.04 -4.83
N ASP A 123 -10.48 -14.56 -5.91
CA ASP A 123 -10.72 -15.34 -7.14
C ASP A 123 -9.53 -15.25 -8.12
N TYR A 124 -9.66 -15.91 -9.28
CA TYR A 124 -8.62 -15.87 -10.32
C TYR A 124 -8.41 -14.46 -10.91
N ALA A 125 -9.42 -13.59 -10.89
CA ALA A 125 -9.24 -12.20 -11.33
C ALA A 125 -8.32 -11.43 -10.38
N ALA A 126 -8.49 -11.59 -9.06
CA ALA A 126 -7.59 -11.02 -8.06
C ALA A 126 -6.17 -11.65 -8.09
N TRP A 127 -6.08 -12.93 -8.45
CA TRP A 127 -4.83 -13.69 -8.54
C TRP A 127 -3.95 -13.27 -9.73
N ASP A 128 -4.54 -13.15 -10.91
CA ASP A 128 -3.82 -12.91 -12.17
C ASP A 128 -3.69 -11.43 -12.55
N ARG A 129 -4.44 -10.52 -11.93
CA ARG A 129 -4.36 -9.09 -12.25
C ARG A 129 -2.98 -8.51 -12.00
N GLU A 130 -2.58 -7.57 -12.86
CA GLU A 130 -1.43 -6.72 -12.61
C GLU A 130 -1.75 -5.66 -11.54
N TYR A 131 -0.83 -5.54 -10.58
CA TYR A 131 -1.00 -4.65 -9.43
C TYR A 131 0.33 -4.02 -9.02
N CYS A 132 0.57 -2.80 -9.46
CA CYS A 132 1.85 -2.14 -9.23
C CYS A 132 2.13 -1.87 -7.74
N GLN A 133 3.40 -1.98 -7.37
CA GLN A 133 3.92 -1.71 -6.03
C GLN A 133 4.79 -0.46 -6.03
N SER A 134 5.06 0.09 -4.84
CA SER A 134 5.92 1.26 -4.65
C SER A 134 6.86 1.07 -3.46
N THR A 135 8.00 0.43 -3.68
CA THR A 135 9.04 0.18 -2.68
C THR A 135 9.53 1.48 -2.05
N ALA A 136 9.56 1.51 -0.71
CA ALA A 136 9.87 2.69 0.08
C ALA A 136 11.24 3.31 -0.25
N LEU A 137 12.25 2.47 -0.50
CA LEU A 137 13.59 2.96 -0.86
C LEU A 137 13.60 3.63 -2.25
N LEU A 138 12.92 3.05 -3.24
CA LEU A 138 12.77 3.68 -4.55
C LEU A 138 11.97 4.99 -4.44
N ASN A 139 10.92 5.01 -3.62
CA ASN A 139 10.16 6.23 -3.36
C ASN A 139 11.05 7.33 -2.74
N ALA A 140 11.96 6.98 -1.84
CA ALA A 140 12.90 7.94 -1.24
C ALA A 140 13.85 8.52 -2.29
N HIS A 141 14.47 7.68 -3.13
CA HIS A 141 15.32 8.13 -4.24
C HIS A 141 14.53 8.98 -5.26
N PHE A 142 13.28 8.62 -5.54
CA PHE A 142 12.41 9.40 -6.41
C PHE A 142 12.11 10.78 -5.82
N GLN A 143 11.82 10.85 -4.52
CA GLN A 143 11.52 12.11 -3.84
C GLN A 143 12.74 13.02 -3.81
N GLU A 144 13.93 12.48 -3.53
CA GLU A 144 15.20 13.19 -3.63
C GLU A 144 15.43 13.74 -5.05
N TRP A 145 15.27 12.89 -6.08
CA TRP A 145 15.36 13.31 -7.48
C TRP A 145 14.37 14.44 -7.80
N ALA A 146 13.12 14.31 -7.37
CA ALA A 146 12.07 15.29 -7.66
C ALA A 146 12.39 16.66 -7.05
N VAL A 147 12.89 16.70 -5.80
CA VAL A 147 13.20 17.98 -5.16
C VAL A 147 14.46 18.66 -5.69
N LEU A 148 15.43 17.87 -6.19
CA LEU A 148 16.70 18.37 -6.71
C LEU A 148 16.69 18.65 -8.22
N THR A 149 15.64 18.26 -8.95
CA THR A 149 15.53 18.46 -10.40
C THR A 149 14.74 19.72 -10.73
N ASP A 150 15.38 20.72 -11.33
CA ASP A 150 14.74 22.00 -11.66
C ASP A 150 13.51 21.84 -12.58
N ALA A 151 13.61 20.98 -13.60
CA ALA A 151 12.50 20.71 -14.51
C ALA A 151 11.32 19.96 -13.86
N ALA A 152 11.53 19.38 -12.68
CA ALA A 152 10.47 18.73 -11.90
C ALA A 152 9.69 19.73 -11.05
N ALA A 153 9.98 21.03 -11.16
CA ALA A 153 9.38 22.04 -10.31
C ALA A 153 7.86 22.21 -10.49
N ASN A 154 7.14 22.32 -9.38
CA ASN A 154 5.69 22.57 -9.35
C ASN A 154 4.92 21.48 -10.10
N GLN A 155 5.32 20.22 -9.85
CA GLN A 155 4.76 19.05 -10.51
C GLN A 155 4.32 18.00 -9.49
N ALA A 156 3.16 17.39 -9.76
CA ALA A 156 2.78 16.11 -9.18
C ALA A 156 3.34 14.95 -10.03
N PHE A 157 3.73 13.86 -9.38
CA PHE A 157 4.25 12.65 -10.02
C PHE A 157 3.66 11.39 -9.41
N ASN A 158 3.40 10.41 -10.26
CA ASN A 158 3.27 9.02 -9.86
C ASN A 158 4.63 8.40 -9.54
N ILE A 159 4.64 7.39 -8.66
CA ILE A 159 5.81 6.52 -8.45
C ILE A 159 5.38 5.08 -8.26
N GLN A 160 5.97 4.16 -9.03
CA GLN A 160 5.84 2.71 -8.90
C GLN A 160 7.18 2.03 -9.23
N ASP A 161 7.33 0.76 -8.86
CA ASP A 161 8.57 -0.02 -8.98
C ASP A 161 8.99 -0.28 -10.43
N GLY A 162 8.05 -0.18 -11.37
CA GLY A 162 8.34 -0.21 -12.81
C GLY A 162 8.55 -1.62 -13.38
N GLN A 163 8.25 -2.66 -12.61
CA GLN A 163 8.20 -4.07 -13.03
C GLN A 163 6.78 -4.63 -12.83
N ASN A 164 6.45 -5.70 -13.56
CA ASN A 164 5.15 -6.34 -13.46
C ASN A 164 5.05 -7.12 -12.15
N PHE A 165 3.85 -7.10 -11.56
CA PHE A 165 3.57 -7.80 -10.31
C PHE A 165 2.15 -8.36 -10.34
N THR A 166 2.01 -9.64 -10.00
CA THR A 166 0.74 -10.30 -9.69
C THR A 166 0.80 -10.96 -8.32
N TRP A 167 -0.34 -11.01 -7.64
CA TRP A 167 -0.46 -11.70 -6.37
C TRP A 167 -0.24 -13.20 -6.50
N GLY A 168 -0.64 -13.81 -7.61
CA GLY A 168 -0.43 -15.24 -7.84
C GLY A 168 1.05 -15.65 -7.82
N ARG A 169 1.91 -14.85 -8.46
CA ARG A 169 3.37 -15.05 -8.40
C ARG A 169 3.91 -14.81 -6.99
N PHE A 170 3.47 -13.75 -6.33
CA PHE A 170 3.89 -13.43 -4.96
C PHE A 170 3.54 -14.55 -3.98
N TRP A 171 2.37 -15.17 -4.14
CA TRP A 171 1.86 -16.19 -3.22
C TRP A 171 2.76 -17.43 -3.16
N ALA A 172 3.28 -17.85 -4.32
CA ALA A 172 4.23 -18.96 -4.41
C ALA A 172 5.56 -18.63 -3.71
N TYR A 173 6.05 -17.40 -3.86
CA TYR A 173 7.23 -16.92 -3.13
C TYR A 173 6.99 -16.88 -1.63
N LEU A 174 5.86 -16.32 -1.18
CA LEU A 174 5.54 -16.21 0.24
C LEU A 174 5.54 -17.59 0.93
N ALA A 175 4.92 -18.59 0.31
CA ALA A 175 4.90 -19.95 0.82
C ALA A 175 6.31 -20.53 0.95
N THR A 176 7.15 -20.32 -0.08
CA THR A 176 8.56 -20.75 -0.08
C THR A 176 9.35 -20.08 1.04
N TRP A 177 9.19 -18.76 1.22
CA TRP A 177 9.90 -18.00 2.25
C TRP A 177 9.60 -18.46 3.67
N TYR A 178 8.37 -18.94 3.93
CA TYR A 178 7.95 -19.47 5.23
C TYR A 178 8.02 -21.00 5.35
N GLY A 179 8.50 -21.70 4.31
CA GLY A 179 8.68 -23.16 4.35
C GLY A 179 7.39 -23.95 4.34
N THR A 180 6.35 -23.44 3.68
CA THR A 180 5.04 -24.12 3.52
C THR A 180 4.65 -24.21 2.03
N THR A 181 3.50 -24.82 1.76
CA THR A 181 2.91 -24.89 0.41
C THR A 181 1.82 -23.82 0.24
N TRP A 182 1.25 -23.71 -0.96
CA TRP A 182 0.17 -22.75 -1.24
C TRP A 182 -0.98 -23.44 -1.99
N GLN A 183 -2.15 -22.83 -1.96
CA GLN A 183 -3.33 -23.24 -2.73
C GLN A 183 -3.82 -22.07 -3.60
N PRO A 184 -4.11 -22.31 -4.90
CA PRO A 184 -4.68 -21.30 -5.77
C PRO A 184 -6.09 -20.89 -5.32
N PRO A 185 -6.71 -19.88 -5.96
CA PRO A 185 -8.13 -19.63 -5.83
C PRO A 185 -8.97 -20.90 -5.99
N VAL A 186 -10.04 -21.01 -5.21
CA VAL A 186 -10.97 -22.14 -5.30
C VAL A 186 -11.76 -22.06 -6.60
N GLU A 187 -11.93 -23.17 -7.31
CA GLU A 187 -12.72 -23.24 -8.56
C GLU A 187 -14.23 -23.24 -8.32
N ASP A 188 -14.67 -23.73 -7.16
CA ASP A 188 -16.08 -23.78 -6.78
C ASP A 188 -16.62 -22.37 -6.46
N GLU A 189 -17.32 -21.81 -7.44
CA GLU A 189 -17.97 -20.51 -7.41
C GLU A 189 -18.90 -20.30 -6.20
N SER A 190 -19.51 -21.38 -5.67
CA SER A 190 -20.46 -21.30 -4.56
C SER A 190 -19.81 -20.92 -3.23
N LYS A 191 -18.48 -21.03 -3.12
CA LYS A 191 -17.74 -20.69 -1.89
C LYS A 191 -17.42 -19.20 -1.76
N TYR A 192 -17.62 -18.41 -2.81
CA TYR A 192 -17.27 -16.99 -2.80
C TYR A 192 -18.39 -16.15 -2.21
N LYS A 193 -18.03 -15.34 -1.21
CA LYS A 193 -18.80 -14.18 -0.78
C LYS A 193 -18.48 -13.03 -1.72
N GLN A 194 -19.51 -12.26 -2.08
CA GLN A 194 -19.35 -11.07 -2.93
C GLN A 194 -19.58 -9.81 -2.11
N VAL A 195 -18.65 -8.86 -2.20
CA VAL A 195 -18.75 -7.54 -1.58
C VAL A 195 -18.67 -6.49 -2.68
N ARG A 196 -19.81 -5.88 -2.99
CA ARG A 196 -19.92 -4.78 -3.94
C ARG A 196 -19.34 -3.51 -3.31
N CYS A 197 -18.60 -2.72 -4.09
CA CYS A 197 -18.14 -1.40 -3.66
C CYS A 197 -19.32 -0.52 -3.24
N ARG A 198 -19.08 0.34 -2.23
CA ARG A 198 -20.10 1.21 -1.62
C ARG A 198 -20.69 2.27 -2.56
N HIS A 199 -19.96 2.61 -3.63
CA HIS A 199 -20.33 3.68 -4.56
C HIS A 199 -21.00 3.09 -5.80
N GLU A 200 -22.17 3.61 -6.17
CA GLU A 200 -22.91 3.14 -7.35
C GLU A 200 -22.16 3.45 -8.64
N THR A 201 -21.57 4.65 -8.72
CA THR A 201 -20.72 5.10 -9.81
C THR A 201 -19.26 4.74 -9.56
N THR A 202 -18.57 4.35 -10.63
CA THR A 202 -17.13 4.06 -10.58
C THR A 202 -16.31 5.35 -10.62
N PRO A 203 -15.10 5.37 -10.06
CA PRO A 203 -14.18 6.51 -10.18
C PRO A 203 -13.93 6.95 -11.63
N ARG A 204 -13.90 6.00 -12.58
CA ARG A 204 -13.75 6.30 -14.02
C ARG A 204 -15.03 6.81 -14.70
N GLY A 205 -16.18 6.79 -14.01
CA GLY A 205 -17.46 7.28 -14.52
C GLY A 205 -18.20 6.35 -15.48
N TYR A 206 -17.69 5.14 -15.73
CA TYR A 206 -18.32 4.14 -16.61
C TYR A 206 -18.04 2.70 -16.17
N GLY A 207 -18.80 1.77 -16.76
CA GLY A 207 -18.67 0.34 -16.52
C GLY A 207 -19.30 -0.11 -15.19
N PRO A 208 -19.20 -1.41 -14.87
CA PRO A 208 -19.85 -1.98 -13.69
C PRO A 208 -19.20 -1.49 -12.40
N THR A 209 -19.99 -1.43 -11.33
CA THR A 209 -19.48 -1.26 -9.96
C THR A 209 -18.51 -2.40 -9.63
N GLY A 210 -17.38 -2.07 -8.99
CA GLY A 210 -16.42 -3.09 -8.54
C GLY A 210 -17.06 -4.08 -7.58
N THR A 211 -16.76 -5.36 -7.76
CA THR A 211 -17.22 -6.43 -6.87
C THR A 211 -16.04 -7.29 -6.48
N THR A 212 -15.79 -7.32 -5.18
CA THR A 212 -14.72 -8.13 -4.60
C THR A 212 -15.27 -9.52 -4.29
N ARG A 213 -14.54 -10.56 -4.68
CA ARG A 213 -14.93 -11.95 -4.41
C ARG A 213 -13.89 -12.59 -3.49
N SER A 214 -14.34 -13.20 -2.40
CA SER A 214 -13.44 -13.89 -1.48
C SER A 214 -14.09 -15.09 -0.81
N THR A 215 -13.28 -16.11 -0.49
CA THR A 215 -13.70 -17.26 0.33
C THR A 215 -13.58 -16.95 1.82
N PHE A 216 -12.60 -16.13 2.19
CA PHE A 216 -12.42 -15.53 3.51
C PHE A 216 -11.70 -14.18 3.36
N SER A 217 -11.76 -13.32 4.38
CA SER A 217 -10.89 -12.14 4.48
C SER A 217 -9.79 -12.35 5.53
N PHE A 218 -8.66 -11.66 5.40
CA PHE A 218 -7.62 -11.68 6.42
C PHE A 218 -8.15 -11.14 7.76
N LEU A 219 -9.09 -10.18 7.72
CA LEU A 219 -9.75 -9.70 8.93
C LEU A 219 -10.62 -10.79 9.59
N GLU A 220 -11.34 -11.60 8.82
CA GLU A 220 -12.08 -12.77 9.33
C GLU A 220 -11.10 -13.81 9.92
N TRP A 221 -10.07 -14.18 9.15
CA TRP A 221 -9.03 -15.13 9.54
C TRP A 221 -8.33 -14.72 10.85
N SER A 222 -8.02 -13.43 11.00
CA SER A 222 -7.39 -12.90 12.23
C SER A 222 -8.26 -13.02 13.48
N GLY A 223 -9.56 -13.30 13.33
CA GLY A 223 -10.49 -13.50 14.44
C GLY A 223 -10.51 -14.93 14.99
N CYS A 224 -9.88 -15.89 14.32
CA CYS A 224 -9.85 -17.29 14.76
C CYS A 224 -8.95 -17.45 16.00
N SER A 225 -9.43 -18.16 17.03
CA SER A 225 -8.66 -18.37 18.26
C SER A 225 -7.36 -19.13 18.00
N GLU A 226 -7.41 -20.19 17.18
CA GLU A 226 -6.22 -20.96 16.76
C GLU A 226 -5.14 -20.10 16.09
N VAL A 227 -5.52 -19.03 15.38
CA VAL A 227 -4.59 -18.12 14.69
C VAL A 227 -3.91 -17.20 15.71
N GLN A 228 -4.66 -16.75 16.71
CA GLN A 228 -4.15 -15.88 17.77
C GLN A 228 -3.21 -16.66 18.69
N GLU A 229 -3.62 -17.86 19.12
CA GLU A 229 -2.81 -18.78 19.93
C GLU A 229 -1.49 -19.13 19.22
N ALA A 230 -1.55 -19.49 17.93
CA ALA A 230 -0.34 -19.77 17.15
C ALA A 230 0.60 -18.56 17.06
N PHE A 231 0.06 -17.35 16.91
CA PHE A 231 0.89 -16.15 16.90
C PHE A 231 1.48 -15.84 18.27
N GLU A 232 0.77 -16.06 19.37
CA GLU A 232 1.30 -15.88 20.73
C GLU A 232 2.52 -16.76 20.97
N GLU A 233 2.46 -18.03 20.57
CA GLU A 233 3.60 -18.96 20.66
C GLU A 233 4.78 -18.52 19.76
N LEU A 234 4.49 -18.06 18.54
CA LEU A 234 5.51 -17.47 17.66
C LEU A 234 6.11 -16.19 18.25
N ALA A 235 5.29 -15.37 18.90
CA ALA A 235 5.69 -14.11 19.51
C ALA A 235 6.64 -14.36 20.68
N GLU A 236 6.32 -15.32 21.55
CA GLU A 236 7.20 -15.75 22.63
C GLU A 236 8.52 -16.31 22.08
N LYS A 237 8.44 -17.26 21.14
CA LYS A 237 9.60 -17.92 20.54
C LYS A 237 10.59 -16.94 19.90
N HIS A 238 10.09 -15.90 19.23
CA HIS A 238 10.91 -14.96 18.46
C HIS A 238 11.15 -13.62 19.17
N GLY A 239 10.54 -13.41 20.34
CA GLY A 239 10.56 -12.16 21.08
C GLY A 239 9.95 -11.02 20.27
N LEU A 240 8.76 -11.23 19.72
CA LEU A 240 8.04 -10.23 18.92
C LEU A 240 7.41 -9.18 19.84
N VAL A 241 7.42 -7.92 19.39
CA VAL A 241 6.93 -6.75 20.16
C VAL A 241 5.60 -6.20 19.63
N LEU A 242 5.14 -6.70 18.48
CA LEU A 242 3.89 -6.27 17.87
C LEU A 242 2.73 -7.04 18.50
N GLU A 243 1.66 -6.32 18.84
CA GLU A 243 0.37 -6.89 19.25
C GLU A 243 -0.65 -6.73 18.11
N PRO A 244 -0.67 -7.63 17.10
CA PRO A 244 -1.46 -7.44 15.89
C PRO A 244 -2.96 -7.70 16.09
N PHE A 245 -3.35 -8.41 17.16
CA PHE A 245 -4.74 -8.83 17.39
C PHE A 245 -5.54 -7.92 18.34
N THR A 246 -4.97 -6.80 18.78
CA THR A 246 -5.75 -5.77 19.48
C THR A 246 -6.86 -5.22 18.57
N GLU A 247 -7.98 -4.75 19.15
CA GLU A 247 -9.12 -4.23 18.37
C GLU A 247 -8.69 -3.22 17.30
N LYS A 248 -7.79 -2.30 17.68
CA LYS A 248 -7.24 -1.28 16.79
C LYS A 248 -6.32 -1.87 15.71
N ASN A 249 -5.31 -2.64 16.11
CA ASN A 249 -4.27 -3.08 15.17
C ASN A 249 -4.80 -4.13 14.20
N ARG A 250 -5.71 -5.00 14.64
CA ARG A 250 -6.26 -6.09 13.82
C ARG A 250 -6.97 -5.54 12.59
N ALA A 251 -7.85 -4.56 12.79
CA ALA A 251 -8.58 -3.93 11.70
C ALA A 251 -7.64 -3.18 10.74
N GLN A 252 -6.59 -2.53 11.25
CA GLN A 252 -5.65 -1.76 10.45
C GLN A 252 -4.72 -2.67 9.63
N ILE A 253 -4.14 -3.68 10.26
CA ILE A 253 -3.19 -4.61 9.61
C ILE A 253 -3.91 -5.48 8.60
N PHE A 254 -4.91 -6.25 9.03
CA PHE A 254 -5.52 -7.26 8.17
C PHE A 254 -6.52 -6.68 7.17
N GLY A 255 -7.22 -5.61 7.55
CA GLY A 255 -8.03 -4.84 6.60
C GLY A 255 -7.20 -4.17 5.50
N MET A 256 -5.95 -3.80 5.79
CA MET A 256 -5.02 -3.32 4.76
C MET A 256 -4.58 -4.44 3.81
N VAL A 257 -4.36 -5.66 4.31
CA VAL A 257 -4.08 -6.81 3.44
C VAL A 257 -5.28 -7.13 2.55
N ASP A 258 -6.48 -7.13 3.11
CA ASP A 258 -7.73 -7.33 2.34
C ASP A 258 -7.82 -6.32 1.18
N SER A 259 -7.59 -5.04 1.48
CA SER A 259 -7.58 -3.96 0.48
C SER A 259 -6.52 -4.15 -0.61
N ALA A 260 -5.34 -4.67 -0.25
CA ALA A 260 -4.24 -4.88 -1.18
C ALA A 260 -4.47 -6.09 -2.09
N VAL A 261 -5.00 -7.19 -1.54
CA VAL A 261 -5.04 -8.51 -2.18
C VAL A 261 -6.35 -8.74 -2.94
N LEU A 262 -7.51 -8.47 -2.34
CA LEU A 262 -8.80 -9.02 -2.79
C LEU A 262 -9.43 -8.34 -4.02
N GLY A 263 -9.08 -7.09 -4.34
CA GLY A 263 -9.64 -6.38 -5.50
C GLY A 263 -9.48 -7.16 -6.81
N ASP A 264 -10.43 -7.05 -7.74
CA ASP A 264 -10.35 -7.71 -9.06
C ASP A 264 -9.96 -6.73 -10.19
N TRP A 265 -9.91 -5.42 -9.91
CA TRP A 265 -9.46 -4.41 -10.87
C TRP A 265 -7.95 -4.11 -10.76
N PRO A 266 -7.28 -3.81 -11.88
CA PRO A 266 -5.85 -3.47 -11.88
C PRO A 266 -5.59 -2.10 -11.24
N LEU A 267 -4.37 -1.92 -10.75
CA LEU A 267 -3.81 -0.63 -10.34
C LEU A 267 -2.46 -0.47 -11.02
N SER A 268 -2.39 0.44 -11.99
CA SER A 268 -1.15 0.82 -12.68
C SER A 268 -0.98 2.33 -12.64
N LEU A 269 0.19 2.79 -12.24
CA LEU A 269 0.53 4.21 -12.22
C LEU A 269 1.50 4.52 -13.36
N SER A 270 1.16 5.46 -14.24
CA SER A 270 2.06 5.77 -15.36
C SER A 270 3.30 6.51 -14.88
N MET A 271 4.47 5.98 -15.26
CA MET A 271 5.77 6.63 -15.03
C MET A 271 6.22 7.53 -16.19
N ARG A 272 5.37 7.75 -17.20
CA ARG A 272 5.71 8.51 -18.42
C ARG A 272 6.25 9.90 -18.12
N LYS A 273 5.62 10.62 -17.20
CA LYS A 273 6.00 12.00 -16.87
C LYS A 273 7.38 12.05 -16.22
N ALA A 274 7.60 11.22 -15.22
CA ALA A 274 8.89 11.06 -14.54
C ALA A 274 10.01 10.63 -15.52
N ARG A 275 9.76 9.62 -16.37
CA ARG A 275 10.72 9.15 -17.39
C ARG A 275 11.07 10.23 -18.40
N LYS A 276 10.09 11.03 -18.84
CA LYS A 276 10.33 12.17 -19.75
C LYS A 276 11.29 13.21 -19.13
N LEU A 277 11.31 13.33 -17.80
CA LEU A 277 12.18 14.26 -17.07
C LEU A 277 13.47 13.61 -16.56
N GLY A 278 13.76 12.36 -16.94
CA GLY A 278 15.04 11.70 -16.67
C GLY A 278 15.05 10.74 -15.48
N PHE A 279 13.91 10.46 -14.82
CA PHE A 279 13.86 9.41 -13.81
C PHE A 279 13.62 8.03 -14.43
N PHE A 280 14.62 7.16 -14.35
CA PHE A 280 14.57 5.79 -14.89
C PHE A 280 14.72 4.71 -13.82
N GLY A 281 14.71 5.08 -12.53
CA GLY A 281 14.81 4.12 -11.43
C GLY A 281 13.69 3.09 -11.45
N THR A 282 14.05 1.84 -11.21
CA THR A 282 13.16 0.69 -11.07
C THR A 282 13.66 -0.23 -9.96
N THR A 283 12.79 -1.09 -9.45
CA THR A 283 13.17 -2.16 -8.52
C THR A 283 12.32 -3.39 -8.77
N ASP A 284 12.81 -4.55 -8.33
CA ASP A 284 12.01 -5.78 -8.30
C ASP A 284 11.16 -5.82 -7.03
N SER A 285 9.84 -5.77 -7.21
CA SER A 285 8.86 -5.83 -6.13
C SER A 285 8.95 -7.14 -5.33
N TYR A 286 9.26 -8.28 -5.95
CA TYR A 286 9.33 -9.57 -5.26
C TYR A 286 10.52 -9.62 -4.32
N ARG A 287 11.71 -9.25 -4.80
CA ARG A 287 12.89 -9.07 -3.96
C ARG A 287 12.68 -8.02 -2.87
N SER A 288 12.02 -6.92 -3.18
CA SER A 288 11.74 -5.85 -2.20
C SER A 288 10.80 -6.35 -1.09
N CYS A 289 9.78 -7.14 -1.43
CA CYS A 289 8.91 -7.80 -0.46
C CYS A 289 9.69 -8.76 0.45
N PHE A 290 10.56 -9.60 -0.13
CA PHE A 290 11.42 -10.51 0.64
C PHE A 290 12.28 -9.74 1.65
N GLN A 291 12.97 -8.70 1.20
CA GLN A 291 13.81 -7.85 2.05
C GLN A 291 13.00 -7.16 3.15
N ALA A 292 11.82 -6.62 2.81
CA ALA A 292 10.93 -5.99 3.78
C ALA A 292 10.50 -6.97 4.88
N MET A 293 10.20 -8.24 4.57
CA MET A 293 9.88 -9.25 5.59
C MET A 293 11.06 -9.54 6.53
N HIS A 294 12.28 -9.63 5.99
CA HIS A 294 13.48 -9.76 6.81
C HIS A 294 13.72 -8.55 7.70
N ASP A 295 13.50 -7.33 7.18
CA ASP A 295 13.64 -6.12 7.97
C ASP A 295 12.57 -5.99 9.05
N LEU A 296 11.31 -6.35 8.76
CA LEU A 296 10.25 -6.43 9.76
C LEU A 296 10.60 -7.44 10.87
N ALA A 297 11.20 -8.58 10.51
CA ALA A 297 11.67 -9.57 11.48
C ALA A 297 12.84 -9.06 12.33
N ARG A 298 13.79 -8.31 11.74
CA ARG A 298 14.87 -7.61 12.47
C ARG A 298 14.30 -6.59 13.45
N LEU A 299 13.22 -5.92 13.09
CA LEU A 299 12.48 -5.00 13.95
C LEU A 299 11.61 -5.70 15.01
N LYS A 300 11.60 -7.05 15.05
CA LYS A 300 10.80 -7.87 15.97
C LYS A 300 9.29 -7.68 15.81
N LEU A 301 8.83 -7.36 14.61
CA LEU A 301 7.39 -7.16 14.34
C LEU A 301 6.71 -8.43 13.84
N VAL A 302 7.46 -9.31 13.18
CA VAL A 302 6.96 -10.55 12.57
C VAL A 302 7.98 -11.67 12.76
N ALA A 303 7.52 -12.92 12.69
CA ALA A 303 8.42 -14.06 12.69
C ALA A 303 9.30 -14.06 11.42
N PRO A 304 10.59 -14.43 11.53
CA PRO A 304 11.50 -14.40 10.39
C PRO A 304 11.11 -15.45 9.32
N PRO A 305 11.27 -15.14 8.02
CA PRO A 305 11.29 -16.16 6.99
C PRO A 305 12.33 -17.26 7.28
N VAL A 306 12.07 -18.49 6.83
CA VAL A 306 12.99 -19.64 7.00
C VAL A 306 14.12 -19.62 5.97
N VAL A 307 13.86 -19.02 4.81
CA VAL A 307 14.86 -18.81 3.75
C VAL A 307 15.67 -17.55 4.07
N LYS A 308 17.00 -17.60 3.84
CA LYS A 308 17.92 -16.48 4.16
C LYS A 308 18.30 -15.62 2.95
N GLU A 309 18.16 -16.16 1.74
CA GLU A 309 18.58 -15.50 0.51
C GLU A 309 17.43 -15.50 -0.49
N TYR A 310 17.31 -14.41 -1.24
CA TYR A 310 16.34 -14.32 -2.32
C TYR A 310 16.82 -15.15 -3.51
N VAL A 311 15.96 -16.00 -4.03
CA VAL A 311 16.22 -16.80 -5.24
C VAL A 311 15.17 -16.39 -6.28
N GLU A 312 15.65 -16.06 -7.48
CA GLU A 312 14.82 -15.73 -8.66
C GLU A 312 14.07 -16.95 -9.23
#